data_AF-A0A1M3BLV9-F1
#
_entry.id   AF-A0A1M3BLV9-F1
#
_cell.length_a   1.000
_cell.length_b   1.000
_cell.length_c   1.000
_cell.angle_alpha   90.00
_cell.angle_beta   90.00
_cell.angle_gamma   90.00
#
_symmetry.space_group_name_H-M   'P 1'
#
loop_
_entity.id
_entity.type
_entity.pdbx_description
1 polymer ?
#
loop_
_entity_poly.entity_id
_entity_poly.type
_entity_poly.pdbx_seq_one_letter_code
_entity_poly.pdbx_strand_id
1 'polypeptide(L)'
;MSARPKTTAIAAATAALALALSACGGSTNDTKSTTAAAPPAIKSTGYFSAESPWNTPIESLPKQKGSEEMLQLARRREAVVELPDHRGFGTVERVAEKGIAVNSVRWAPLVVEAGGNDVVAMRMVCRQRDCGPVSERVPNTLALPAATTPDPSYDGWLSVIDRHEGVGYDFWRARRESGDTISYQFAKVWKLDGPGFSKPVAEEPERAAGARGSGLPLFAGVIGPAELRAGEINHALAISVPGLARGVYVQPASVTDGVGSPDSLPAGARIRLKSAALKSRPKGDSRASEEAILVALRRYGAIVVDRASVPTLYAAAGTPADLLQENELKWLDLSDFEVVRLPELLKDPPPNQVSEEGLATTVSAPVGGGGGG
;
A
#
# COMPACT_ATOMS: atom_id res chain seq x y z
N MET A 1 61.35 13.81 -31.85
CA MET A 1 61.21 13.03 -33.10
C MET A 1 59.70 12.90 -33.34
N SER A 2 59.02 13.79 -34.08
CA SER A 2 59.00 13.99 -35.56
C SER A 2 58.67 12.68 -36.31
N ALA A 3 57.68 12.56 -37.20
CA ALA A 3 56.74 13.50 -37.81
C ALA A 3 55.50 12.76 -38.41
N ARG A 4 54.44 13.57 -38.62
CA ARG A 4 53.16 13.42 -39.37
C ARG A 4 53.36 13.24 -40.91
N PRO A 5 52.34 13.34 -41.81
CA PRO A 5 50.87 13.08 -41.80
C PRO A 5 50.33 12.43 -43.12
N LYS A 6 49.01 12.30 -43.31
CA LYS A 6 48.28 12.88 -44.47
C LYS A 6 46.74 12.96 -44.25
N THR A 7 46.17 14.02 -44.79
CA THR A 7 44.81 14.60 -44.68
C THR A 7 44.09 14.60 -46.04
N THR A 8 42.76 14.72 -46.06
CA THR A 8 41.92 15.53 -47.00
C THR A 8 40.44 15.45 -46.58
N ALA A 9 39.78 16.52 -46.11
CA ALA A 9 39.13 17.69 -46.76
C ALA A 9 37.66 17.42 -47.22
N ILE A 10 36.62 17.81 -46.45
CA ILE A 10 35.81 19.06 -46.46
C ILE A 10 34.97 19.31 -47.73
N ALA A 11 33.63 19.41 -47.57
CA ALA A 11 32.80 20.50 -48.13
C ALA A 11 31.41 20.55 -47.47
N ALA A 12 30.99 21.75 -47.07
CA ALA A 12 29.65 22.10 -46.61
C ALA A 12 28.92 22.88 -47.71
N ALA A 13 27.59 22.75 -47.79
CA ALA A 13 26.74 23.68 -48.54
C ALA A 13 25.36 23.80 -47.86
N THR A 14 24.98 25.05 -47.57
CA THR A 14 23.68 25.51 -47.09
C THR A 14 22.90 26.17 -48.23
N ALA A 15 21.59 25.88 -48.34
CA ALA A 15 20.55 26.73 -48.97
C ALA A 15 19.19 26.06 -48.67
N ALA A 16 18.27 26.65 -47.91
CA ALA A 16 17.38 27.77 -48.20
C ALA A 16 15.93 27.27 -48.43
N LEU A 17 15.00 27.99 -47.80
CA LEU A 17 13.58 27.75 -47.58
C LEU A 17 12.74 28.11 -48.82
N ALA A 18 11.68 27.36 -49.13
CA ALA A 18 10.51 27.87 -49.87
C ALA A 18 9.24 27.03 -49.58
N LEU A 19 8.18 27.73 -49.18
CA LEU A 19 6.80 27.27 -49.06
C LEU A 19 6.18 27.02 -50.45
N ALA A 20 5.27 26.04 -50.54
CA ALA A 20 4.14 26.08 -51.47
C ALA A 20 2.90 25.41 -50.85
N LEU A 21 1.77 26.09 -50.97
CA LEU A 21 0.45 25.78 -50.43
C LEU A 21 -0.38 24.90 -51.38
N SER A 22 -1.30 24.14 -50.76
CA SER A 22 -2.68 23.82 -51.19
C SER A 22 -2.95 22.79 -52.30
N ALA A 23 -3.78 21.79 -51.93
CA ALA A 23 -5.13 21.53 -52.46
C ALA A 23 -5.42 20.07 -52.85
N CYS A 24 -6.44 19.54 -52.16
CA CYS A 24 -7.43 18.52 -52.51
C CYS A 24 -7.21 17.56 -53.70
N GLY A 25 -7.38 16.26 -53.42
CA GLY A 25 -7.73 15.26 -54.42
C GLY A 25 -7.37 13.86 -53.96
N GLY A 26 -8.35 13.07 -53.56
CA GLY A 26 -8.15 11.79 -52.89
C GLY A 26 -7.65 10.66 -53.77
N SER A 27 -6.99 9.68 -53.16
CA SER A 27 -7.25 8.27 -53.43
C SER A 27 -6.71 7.43 -52.28
N THR A 28 -7.55 6.50 -51.89
CA THR A 28 -7.47 5.47 -50.85
C THR A 28 -6.12 4.76 -50.74
N ASN A 29 -5.60 4.66 -49.51
CA ASN A 29 -4.95 3.44 -49.04
C ASN A 29 -5.20 3.31 -47.54
N ASP A 30 -5.94 2.25 -47.19
CA ASP A 30 -6.21 1.80 -45.83
C ASP A 30 -4.92 1.43 -45.12
N THR A 31 -4.46 2.32 -44.25
CA THR A 31 -3.56 1.97 -43.16
C THR A 31 -4.30 2.27 -41.88
N LYS A 32 -4.80 1.23 -41.20
CA LYS A 32 -5.35 1.31 -39.85
C LYS A 32 -4.32 1.97 -38.93
N SER A 33 -4.50 3.27 -38.71
CA SER A 33 -3.90 4.00 -37.60
C SER A 33 -4.65 3.56 -36.34
N THR A 34 -4.05 2.67 -35.57
CA THR A 34 -4.48 2.42 -34.20
C THR A 34 -4.14 3.67 -33.41
N THR A 35 -5.09 4.60 -33.30
CA THR A 35 -5.04 5.66 -32.30
C THR A 35 -4.89 4.99 -30.94
N ALA A 36 -3.68 5.06 -30.37
CA ALA A 36 -3.46 4.76 -28.97
C ALA A 36 -4.38 5.69 -28.18
N ALA A 37 -5.32 5.10 -27.44
CA ALA A 37 -6.17 5.84 -26.53
C ALA A 37 -5.28 6.63 -25.57
N ALA A 38 -5.53 7.93 -25.44
CA ALA A 38 -4.92 8.72 -24.39
C ALA A 38 -5.21 8.02 -23.04
N PRO A 39 -4.20 7.88 -22.14
CA PRO A 39 -4.45 7.27 -20.84
C PRO A 39 -5.58 8.02 -20.13
N PRO A 40 -6.52 7.31 -19.48
CA PRO A 40 -7.65 7.94 -18.83
C PRO A 40 -7.13 8.94 -17.80
N ALA A 41 -7.70 10.14 -17.79
CA ALA A 41 -7.39 11.16 -16.81
C ALA A 41 -7.70 10.60 -15.41
N ILE A 42 -6.64 10.26 -14.66
CA ILE A 42 -6.75 9.79 -13.29
C ILE A 42 -7.39 10.92 -12.50
N LYS A 43 -8.63 10.70 -12.02
CA LYS A 43 -9.31 11.67 -11.16
C LYS A 43 -8.40 11.98 -9.97
N SER A 44 -8.25 13.25 -9.63
CA SER A 44 -7.35 13.76 -8.59
C SER A 44 -7.67 13.27 -7.16
N THR A 45 -8.64 12.36 -6.98
CA THR A 45 -9.17 11.95 -5.67
C THR A 45 -9.33 10.44 -5.49
N GLY A 46 -8.70 9.59 -6.31
CA GLY A 46 -8.75 8.14 -6.08
C GLY A 46 -7.59 7.37 -6.71
N TYR A 47 -6.92 6.53 -5.93
CA TYR A 47 -5.88 5.63 -6.46
C TYR A 47 -6.46 4.40 -7.17
N PHE A 48 -7.69 4.03 -6.86
CA PHE A 48 -8.33 2.79 -7.30
C PHE A 48 -9.66 3.07 -8.01
N SER A 49 -10.17 2.05 -8.71
CA SER A 49 -11.47 2.08 -9.39
C SER A 49 -12.62 2.41 -8.43
N ALA A 50 -13.75 2.88 -8.96
CA ALA A 50 -14.93 3.19 -8.16
C ALA A 50 -15.49 1.96 -7.43
N GLU A 51 -15.34 0.78 -8.02
CA GLU A 51 -15.77 -0.52 -7.50
C GLU A 51 -14.80 -1.12 -6.49
N SER A 52 -13.63 -0.49 -6.30
CA SER A 52 -12.66 -0.94 -5.31
C SER A 52 -13.28 -0.93 -3.91
N PRO A 53 -12.95 -1.91 -3.04
CA PRO A 53 -13.33 -1.86 -1.64
C PRO A 53 -12.87 -0.55 -0.99
N TRP A 54 -11.78 0.06 -1.43
CA TRP A 54 -11.32 1.35 -0.89
C TRP A 54 -12.30 2.50 -1.17
N ASN A 55 -13.08 2.45 -2.25
CA ASN A 55 -13.97 3.54 -2.66
C ASN A 55 -15.46 3.22 -2.49
N THR A 56 -15.80 2.01 -2.04
CA THR A 56 -17.19 1.56 -1.90
C THR A 56 -17.74 1.91 -0.51
N PRO A 57 -18.88 2.60 -0.38
CA PRO A 57 -19.52 2.87 0.91
C PRO A 57 -20.15 1.60 1.51
N ILE A 58 -20.23 1.53 2.83
CA ILE A 58 -20.60 0.31 3.58
C ILE A 58 -21.75 0.50 4.56
N GLU A 59 -22.38 1.67 4.62
CA GLU A 59 -23.37 2.02 5.65
C GLU A 59 -24.56 1.06 5.72
N SER A 60 -24.98 0.53 4.57
CA SER A 60 -26.10 -0.41 4.45
C SER A 60 -25.69 -1.88 4.63
N LEU A 61 -24.40 -2.18 4.70
CA LEU A 61 -23.94 -3.56 4.76
C LEU A 61 -24.25 -4.19 6.13
N PRO A 62 -24.61 -5.49 6.16
CA PRO A 62 -24.99 -6.16 7.39
C PRO A 62 -23.80 -6.29 8.35
N LYS A 63 -24.09 -6.25 9.65
CA LYS A 63 -23.13 -6.54 10.72
C LYS A 63 -22.76 -8.04 10.74
N GLN A 64 -21.51 -8.34 11.06
CA GLN A 64 -21.00 -9.69 11.29
C GLN A 64 -21.46 -10.27 12.63
N LYS A 65 -21.84 -11.55 12.66
CA LYS A 65 -22.08 -12.28 13.91
C LYS A 65 -20.77 -12.43 14.68
N GLY A 66 -20.79 -12.15 15.99
CA GLY A 66 -19.58 -12.20 16.84
C GLY A 66 -18.68 -10.97 16.69
N SER A 67 -19.17 -9.89 16.08
CA SER A 67 -18.42 -8.64 15.92
C SER A 67 -17.79 -8.13 17.21
N GLU A 68 -18.52 -8.16 18.33
CA GLU A 68 -18.01 -7.72 19.63
C GLU A 68 -16.81 -8.54 20.10
N GLU A 69 -16.87 -9.86 19.93
CA GLU A 69 -15.80 -10.78 20.32
C GLU A 69 -14.55 -10.58 19.47
N MET A 70 -14.70 -10.46 18.15
CA MET A 70 -13.58 -10.17 17.23
C MET A 70 -12.85 -8.88 17.62
N LEU A 71 -13.61 -7.82 17.93
CA LEU A 71 -13.04 -6.53 18.31
C LEU A 71 -12.37 -6.56 19.69
N GLN A 72 -12.88 -7.36 20.63
CA GLN A 72 -12.23 -7.57 21.93
C GLN A 72 -10.93 -8.37 21.80
N LEU A 73 -10.92 -9.43 20.99
CA LEU A 73 -9.72 -10.21 20.71
C LEU A 73 -8.68 -9.39 19.95
N ALA A 74 -9.10 -8.48 19.05
CA ALA A 74 -8.20 -7.62 18.31
C ALA A 74 -7.41 -6.65 19.19
N ARG A 75 -7.81 -6.42 20.45
CA ARG A 75 -7.05 -5.64 21.43
C ARG A 75 -5.92 -6.43 22.08
N ARG A 76 -5.87 -7.75 21.92
CA ARG A 76 -4.97 -8.66 22.61
C ARG A 76 -3.89 -9.16 21.65
N ARG A 77 -2.67 -8.71 21.87
CA ARG A 77 -1.50 -9.18 21.12
C ARG A 77 -0.81 -10.29 21.90
N GLU A 78 -0.57 -11.43 21.27
CA GLU A 78 0.36 -12.43 21.79
C GLU A 78 1.79 -12.04 21.38
N ALA A 79 2.72 -12.03 22.33
CA ALA A 79 4.12 -11.74 22.09
C ALA A 79 4.98 -12.85 22.67
N VAL A 80 5.93 -13.34 21.87
CA VAL A 80 6.97 -14.23 22.37
C VAL A 80 8.00 -13.40 23.12
N VAL A 81 8.34 -13.81 24.33
CA VAL A 81 9.36 -13.21 25.18
C VAL A 81 10.37 -14.26 25.59
N GLU A 82 11.63 -13.87 25.64
CA GLU A 82 12.65 -14.68 26.29
C GLU A 82 12.40 -14.68 27.80
N LEU A 83 12.37 -15.86 28.39
CA LEU A 83 12.22 -16.01 29.83
C LEU A 83 13.53 -15.56 30.52
N PRO A 84 13.44 -15.02 31.75
CA PRO A 84 14.63 -14.67 32.52
C PRO A 84 15.65 -15.81 32.57
N ASP A 85 16.93 -15.43 32.59
CA ASP A 85 18.09 -16.34 32.66
C ASP A 85 18.24 -17.29 31.45
N HIS A 86 17.81 -16.87 30.25
CA HIS A 86 17.93 -17.63 29.01
C HIS A 86 17.27 -19.02 29.06
N ARG A 87 16.24 -19.20 29.90
CA ARG A 87 15.58 -20.51 30.13
C ARG A 87 14.62 -20.93 29.01
N GLY A 88 14.65 -20.23 27.88
CA GLY A 88 13.79 -20.47 26.72
C GLY A 88 12.82 -19.32 26.49
N PHE A 89 11.71 -19.63 25.80
CA PHE A 89 10.73 -18.65 25.36
C PHE A 89 9.36 -18.92 26.00
N GLY A 90 8.65 -17.86 26.33
CA GLY A 90 7.25 -17.90 26.75
C GLY A 90 6.40 -16.98 25.88
N THR A 91 5.09 -17.10 26.00
CA THR A 91 4.13 -16.18 25.37
C THR A 91 3.51 -15.31 26.46
N VAL A 92 3.49 -14.00 26.22
CA VAL A 92 2.75 -13.04 27.04
C VAL A 92 1.66 -12.39 26.22
N GLU A 93 0.47 -12.27 26.81
CA GLU A 93 -0.60 -11.46 26.25
C GLU A 93 -0.38 -9.99 26.66
N ARG A 94 -0.50 -9.08 25.68
CA ARG A 94 -0.52 -7.63 25.91
C ARG A 94 -1.84 -7.08 25.41
N VAL A 95 -2.58 -6.41 26.31
CA VAL A 95 -3.85 -5.78 25.97
C VAL A 95 -3.62 -4.29 25.70
N ALA A 96 -4.11 -3.80 24.56
CA ALA A 96 -4.11 -2.38 24.27
C ALA A 96 -5.21 -1.67 25.08
N GLU A 97 -4.79 -0.78 25.98
CA GLU A 97 -5.66 0.06 26.80
C GLU A 97 -5.91 1.44 26.20
N LYS A 98 -5.16 1.80 25.16
CA LYS A 98 -5.28 3.09 24.47
C LYS A 98 -6.28 2.99 23.32
N GLY A 99 -7.01 4.08 23.10
CA GLY A 99 -7.92 4.24 21.96
C GLY A 99 -7.19 4.39 20.62
N ILE A 100 -7.94 4.80 19.59
CA ILE A 100 -7.44 4.91 18.21
C ILE A 100 -6.38 6.04 18.11
N ALA A 101 -5.21 5.70 17.57
CA ALA A 101 -4.20 6.66 17.16
C ALA A 101 -4.30 6.96 15.66
N VAL A 102 -3.82 8.13 15.22
CA VAL A 102 -3.60 8.42 13.79
C VAL A 102 -2.12 8.72 13.58
N ASN A 103 -1.41 7.84 12.91
CA ASN A 103 0.04 7.93 12.79
C ASN A 103 0.46 8.64 11.49
N SER A 104 1.29 9.68 11.61
CA SER A 104 1.89 10.42 10.50
C SER A 104 3.41 10.58 10.59
N VAL A 105 4.05 9.91 11.57
CA VAL A 105 5.46 10.14 11.90
C VAL A 105 6.30 8.87 11.75
N ARG A 106 6.25 7.94 12.71
CA ARG A 106 7.08 6.72 12.70
C ARG A 106 6.31 5.55 12.12
N TRP A 107 6.87 4.80 11.18
CA TRP A 107 6.13 3.75 10.46
C TRP A 107 4.87 4.28 9.75
N ALA A 108 4.86 5.57 9.39
CA ALA A 108 3.83 6.16 8.55
C ALA A 108 4.23 5.97 7.07
N PRO A 109 3.28 5.65 6.16
CA PRO A 109 3.59 5.55 4.74
C PRO A 109 4.08 6.89 4.18
N LEU A 110 5.32 6.91 3.68
CA LEU A 110 5.81 8.01 2.85
C LEU A 110 5.25 7.82 1.44
N VAL A 111 4.28 8.65 1.05
CA VAL A 111 3.67 8.63 -0.28
C VAL A 111 4.20 9.81 -1.07
N VAL A 112 4.85 9.54 -2.21
CA VAL A 112 5.37 10.56 -3.12
C VAL A 112 4.84 10.34 -4.53
N GLU A 113 4.73 11.40 -5.31
CA GLU A 113 4.41 11.32 -6.74
C GLU A 113 5.70 11.20 -7.55
N ALA A 114 5.67 10.38 -8.62
CA ALA A 114 6.72 10.34 -9.62
C ALA A 114 6.51 11.46 -10.65
N GLY A 115 7.63 12.03 -11.12
CA GLY A 115 7.62 13.15 -12.06
C GLY A 115 7.19 14.48 -11.42
N GLY A 116 6.90 15.47 -12.26
CA GLY A 116 6.62 16.85 -11.83
C GLY A 116 7.85 17.75 -11.80
N ASN A 117 7.74 18.87 -11.10
CA ASN A 117 8.82 19.85 -10.94
C ASN A 117 9.76 19.42 -9.81
N ASP A 118 11.04 19.79 -9.90
CA ASP A 118 12.06 19.57 -8.84
C ASP A 118 12.31 18.09 -8.47
N VAL A 119 12.26 17.21 -9.47
CA VAL A 119 12.60 15.79 -9.33
C VAL A 119 14.03 15.48 -9.74
N VAL A 120 14.60 14.43 -9.15
CA VAL A 120 15.87 13.82 -9.52
C VAL A 120 15.66 12.42 -10.05
N ALA A 121 16.56 11.96 -10.91
CA ALA A 121 16.61 10.58 -11.38
C ALA A 121 17.10 9.66 -10.24
N MET A 122 16.17 9.21 -9.39
CA MET A 122 16.47 8.35 -8.26
C MET A 122 16.69 6.92 -8.73
N ARG A 123 17.92 6.41 -8.55
CA ARG A 123 18.24 5.02 -8.84
C ARG A 123 17.61 4.09 -7.81
N MET A 124 16.92 3.05 -8.26
CA MET A 124 16.20 2.09 -7.43
C MET A 124 17.00 0.77 -7.35
N VAL A 125 17.40 0.36 -6.14
CA VAL A 125 18.31 -0.78 -5.96
C VAL A 125 17.69 -1.87 -5.08
N CYS A 126 17.46 -3.04 -5.68
CA CYS A 126 17.10 -4.24 -4.93
C CYS A 126 18.30 -4.78 -4.13
N ARG A 127 18.10 -5.07 -2.84
CA ARG A 127 19.12 -5.63 -1.93
C ARG A 127 18.95 -7.12 -1.64
N GLN A 128 18.06 -7.79 -2.36
CA GLN A 128 17.88 -9.23 -2.30
C GLN A 128 18.15 -9.84 -3.69
N ARG A 129 18.14 -11.17 -3.78
CA ARG A 129 18.18 -11.85 -5.08
C ARG A 129 16.94 -11.46 -5.90
N ASP A 130 15.78 -11.51 -5.26
CA ASP A 130 14.48 -11.14 -5.80
C ASP A 130 13.79 -10.23 -4.77
N CYS A 131 13.40 -9.02 -5.17
CA CYS A 131 12.73 -8.05 -4.28
C CYS A 131 11.25 -7.91 -4.63
N GLY A 132 10.56 -8.97 -5.04
CA GLY A 132 9.15 -8.90 -5.43
C GLY A 132 8.79 -9.95 -6.48
N PRO A 133 7.54 -9.92 -6.99
CA PRO A 133 7.10 -10.82 -8.04
C PRO A 133 7.96 -10.65 -9.31
N VAL A 134 8.47 -11.74 -9.88
CA VAL A 134 9.40 -11.70 -11.04
C VAL A 134 8.73 -11.09 -12.30
N SER A 135 7.40 -11.22 -12.39
CA SER A 135 6.58 -10.65 -13.45
C SER A 135 6.40 -9.12 -13.33
N GLU A 136 6.72 -8.53 -12.17
CA GLU A 136 6.56 -7.12 -11.87
C GLU A 136 7.92 -6.48 -11.61
N ARG A 137 8.38 -5.64 -12.53
CA ARG A 137 9.67 -4.95 -12.34
C ARG A 137 9.47 -3.50 -12.00
N VAL A 138 10.13 -3.09 -10.93
CA VAL A 138 10.38 -1.68 -10.65
C VAL A 138 11.40 -1.16 -11.66
N PRO A 139 11.19 0.02 -12.26
CA PRO A 139 12.20 0.67 -13.08
C PRO A 139 13.52 0.86 -12.34
N ASN A 140 14.65 0.73 -13.03
CA ASN A 140 15.98 0.98 -12.43
C ASN A 140 16.16 2.43 -11.94
N THR A 141 15.34 3.34 -12.45
CA THR A 141 15.33 4.76 -12.09
C THR A 141 13.89 5.25 -12.06
N LEU A 142 13.54 6.02 -11.04
CA LEU A 142 12.28 6.76 -10.93
C LEU A 142 12.58 8.24 -10.76
N ALA A 143 11.81 9.11 -11.42
CA ALA A 143 11.91 10.55 -11.22
C ALA A 143 11.18 10.94 -9.93
N LEU A 144 11.90 11.18 -8.84
CA LEU A 144 11.33 11.42 -7.52
C LEU A 144 11.75 12.79 -6.97
N PRO A 145 10.97 13.42 -6.07
CA PRO A 145 11.41 14.60 -5.35
C PRO A 145 12.76 14.37 -4.68
N ALA A 146 13.70 15.33 -4.81
CA ALA A 146 15.06 15.19 -4.29
C ALA A 146 15.10 14.90 -2.77
N ALA A 147 14.12 15.39 -2.03
CA ALA A 147 13.97 15.21 -0.58
C ALA A 147 13.40 13.85 -0.16
N THR A 148 13.04 12.95 -1.09
CA THR A 148 12.45 11.63 -0.79
C THR A 148 13.36 10.83 0.15
N THR A 149 12.94 10.70 1.40
CA THR A 149 13.72 10.08 2.47
C THR A 149 12.81 9.16 3.28
N PRO A 150 12.76 7.86 2.95
CA PRO A 150 11.99 6.88 3.72
C PRO A 150 12.48 6.80 5.18
N ASP A 151 11.60 6.43 6.10
CA ASP A 151 11.96 6.20 7.51
C ASP A 151 13.11 5.17 7.59
N PRO A 152 14.26 5.51 8.19
CA PRO A 152 15.39 4.58 8.28
C PRO A 152 15.14 3.42 9.24
N SER A 153 14.10 3.51 10.08
CA SER A 153 13.63 2.44 10.98
C SER A 153 13.24 1.19 10.19
N TYR A 154 13.07 0.07 10.91
CA TYR A 154 13.00 -1.28 10.34
C TYR A 154 12.22 -1.37 9.02
N ASP A 155 10.96 -0.93 8.98
CA ASP A 155 10.10 -1.09 7.80
C ASP A 155 10.41 -0.15 6.64
N GLY A 156 10.76 1.12 6.89
CA GLY A 156 11.00 2.13 5.84
C GLY A 156 10.03 2.08 4.67
N TRP A 157 8.74 2.22 4.95
CA TRP A 157 7.68 2.22 3.95
C TRP A 157 7.79 3.42 3.02
N LEU A 158 7.79 3.15 1.71
CA LEU A 158 7.72 4.14 0.64
C LEU A 158 6.70 3.67 -0.39
N SER A 159 5.80 4.57 -0.77
CA SER A 159 4.93 4.41 -1.92
C SER A 159 5.24 5.51 -2.94
N VAL A 160 5.48 5.13 -4.19
CA VAL A 160 5.65 6.05 -5.31
C VAL A 160 4.44 5.93 -6.22
N ILE A 161 3.72 7.01 -6.44
CA ILE A 161 2.56 7.07 -7.33
C ILE A 161 3.01 7.60 -8.68
N ASP A 162 2.97 6.77 -9.72
CA ASP A 162 3.27 7.14 -11.09
C ASP A 162 1.98 7.21 -11.90
N ARG A 163 1.44 8.42 -12.01
CA ARG A 163 0.20 8.69 -12.75
C ARG A 163 0.37 8.64 -14.27
N HIS A 164 1.59 8.81 -14.77
CA HIS A 164 1.88 8.72 -16.19
C HIS A 164 1.80 7.26 -16.64
N GLU A 165 2.42 6.37 -15.88
CA GLU A 165 2.39 4.92 -16.13
C GLU A 165 1.12 4.24 -15.58
N GLY A 166 0.32 4.94 -14.78
CA GLY A 166 -0.90 4.40 -14.18
C GLY A 166 -0.62 3.32 -13.14
N VAL A 167 0.49 3.43 -12.41
CA VAL A 167 0.92 2.45 -11.40
C VAL A 167 1.36 3.11 -10.10
N GLY A 168 1.23 2.37 -8.99
CA GLY A 168 1.85 2.68 -7.71
C GLY A 168 2.90 1.64 -7.37
N TYR A 169 4.06 2.06 -6.88
CA TYR A 169 5.12 1.19 -6.42
C TYR A 169 5.20 1.25 -4.90
N ASP A 170 5.02 0.12 -4.24
CA ASP A 170 5.26 0.01 -2.79
C ASP A 170 6.59 -0.64 -2.52
N PHE A 171 7.31 -0.12 -1.53
CA PHE A 171 8.61 -0.61 -1.12
C PHE A 171 8.64 -0.90 0.38
N TRP A 172 9.19 -2.05 0.74
CA TRP A 172 9.54 -2.41 2.11
C TRP A 172 11.06 -2.43 2.29
N ARG A 173 11.47 -1.96 3.46
CA ARG A 173 12.83 -1.58 3.84
C ARG A 173 13.46 -0.64 2.84
N ALA A 174 12.71 0.35 2.36
CA ALA A 174 13.27 1.41 1.53
C ALA A 174 14.25 2.25 2.37
N ARG A 175 15.40 2.61 1.80
CA ARG A 175 16.42 3.42 2.44
C ARG A 175 16.94 4.46 1.46
N ARG A 176 17.08 5.70 1.94
CA ARG A 176 17.88 6.70 1.23
C ARG A 176 19.35 6.34 1.39
N GLU A 177 20.02 6.09 0.28
CA GLU A 177 21.46 5.86 0.21
C GLU A 177 22.18 7.17 -0.16
N SER A 178 23.51 7.13 -0.28
CA SER A 178 24.28 8.26 -0.77
C SER A 178 23.92 8.61 -2.23
N GLY A 179 23.93 9.91 -2.52
CA GLY A 179 23.51 10.44 -3.82
C GLY A 179 22.00 10.26 -4.09
N ASP A 180 21.66 10.12 -5.37
CA ASP A 180 20.29 9.89 -5.82
C ASP A 180 20.02 8.39 -5.95
N THR A 181 20.08 7.69 -4.81
CA THR A 181 19.78 6.25 -4.73
C THR A 181 18.83 5.94 -3.59
N ILE A 182 17.81 5.13 -3.88
CA ILE A 182 16.98 4.43 -2.90
C ILE A 182 17.21 2.93 -3.05
N SER A 183 17.54 2.27 -1.95
CA SER A 183 17.61 0.81 -1.89
C SER A 183 16.36 0.24 -1.21
N TYR A 184 15.99 -1.01 -1.51
CA TYR A 184 14.83 -1.68 -0.91
C TYR A 184 15.06 -3.19 -0.80
N GLN A 185 14.24 -3.89 -0.01
CA GLN A 185 14.30 -5.36 0.11
C GLN A 185 13.07 -6.07 -0.44
N PHE A 186 11.98 -5.35 -0.64
CA PHE A 186 10.81 -5.84 -1.35
C PHE A 186 10.12 -4.66 -2.03
N ALA A 187 9.50 -4.94 -3.17
CA ALA A 187 8.70 -4.01 -3.94
C ALA A 187 7.51 -4.73 -4.56
N LYS A 188 6.43 -3.98 -4.78
CA LYS A 188 5.25 -4.47 -5.48
C LYS A 188 4.65 -3.38 -6.34
N VAL A 189 4.15 -3.77 -7.52
CA VAL A 189 3.52 -2.85 -8.46
C VAL A 189 2.01 -3.00 -8.38
N TRP A 190 1.34 -1.86 -8.25
CA TRP A 190 -0.10 -1.76 -8.16
C TRP A 190 -0.65 -1.01 -9.36
N LYS A 191 -1.68 -1.55 -9.99
CA LYS A 191 -2.40 -0.81 -11.03
C LYS A 191 -3.24 0.29 -10.37
N LEU A 192 -3.02 1.55 -10.78
CA LEU A 192 -3.93 2.65 -10.46
C LEU A 192 -5.21 2.49 -11.27
N ASP A 193 -6.32 2.99 -10.73
CA ASP A 193 -7.68 2.69 -11.26
C ASP A 193 -7.98 1.17 -11.30
N GLY A 194 -7.21 0.39 -10.54
CA GLY A 194 -7.40 -1.05 -10.36
C GLY A 194 -8.29 -1.38 -9.17
N PRO A 195 -8.38 -2.69 -8.81
CA PRO A 195 -9.15 -3.12 -7.65
C PRO A 195 -8.52 -2.68 -6.31
N GLY A 196 -7.20 -2.43 -6.28
CA GLY A 196 -6.50 -2.04 -5.06
C GLY A 196 -6.23 -3.17 -4.08
N PHE A 197 -6.19 -4.41 -4.57
CA PHE A 197 -5.83 -5.61 -3.82
C PHE A 197 -5.33 -6.73 -4.75
N SER A 198 -4.70 -7.75 -4.18
CA SER A 198 -4.24 -8.95 -4.89
C SER A 198 -5.14 -10.13 -4.58
N LYS A 199 -5.11 -11.15 -5.45
CA LYS A 199 -5.80 -12.41 -5.20
C LYS A 199 -5.25 -13.11 -3.95
N PRO A 200 -6.05 -13.98 -3.31
CA PRO A 200 -5.61 -14.85 -2.22
C PRO A 200 -4.30 -15.60 -2.51
N VAL A 201 -3.48 -15.85 -1.49
CA VAL A 201 -2.25 -16.66 -1.60
C VAL A 201 -2.48 -18.07 -2.15
N ALA A 202 -3.68 -18.64 -1.94
CA ALA A 202 -4.07 -19.92 -2.52
C ALA A 202 -4.25 -19.88 -4.05
N GLU A 203 -4.51 -18.70 -4.62
CA GLU A 203 -4.77 -18.51 -6.06
C GLU A 203 -3.56 -17.92 -6.80
N GLU A 204 -2.87 -16.95 -6.19
CA GLU A 204 -1.76 -16.21 -6.83
C GLU A 204 -0.60 -15.99 -5.83
N PRO A 205 0.09 -17.07 -5.39
CA PRO A 205 1.07 -17.00 -4.30
C PRO A 205 2.22 -16.03 -4.58
N GLU A 206 2.68 -15.93 -5.82
CA GLU A 206 3.78 -15.03 -6.20
C GLU A 206 3.45 -13.54 -6.00
N ARG A 207 2.17 -13.17 -6.11
CA ARG A 207 1.70 -11.78 -5.97
C ARG A 207 1.03 -11.52 -4.62
N ALA A 208 0.74 -12.56 -3.83
CA ALA A 208 -0.07 -12.41 -2.63
C ALA A 208 0.64 -11.59 -1.53
N ALA A 209 1.95 -11.74 -1.39
CA ALA A 209 2.74 -10.91 -0.47
C ALA A 209 2.75 -9.44 -0.91
N GLY A 210 2.93 -8.54 0.05
CA GLY A 210 3.05 -7.10 -0.18
C GLY A 210 4.03 -6.47 0.81
N ALA A 211 4.27 -5.17 0.65
CA ALA A 211 5.10 -4.42 1.60
C ALA A 211 4.43 -4.23 2.98
N ARG A 212 3.12 -4.51 3.06
CA ARG A 212 2.28 -4.54 4.25
C ARG A 212 1.94 -5.99 4.62
N GLY A 213 1.80 -6.30 5.92
CA GLY A 213 1.57 -7.67 6.42
C GLY A 213 0.30 -8.37 5.88
N SER A 214 -0.70 -7.61 5.42
CA SER A 214 -1.92 -8.13 4.78
C SER A 214 -1.80 -8.38 3.27
N GLY A 215 -0.69 -7.99 2.66
CA GLY A 215 -0.51 -7.98 1.20
C GLY A 215 -1.17 -6.80 0.48
N LEU A 216 -1.90 -5.93 1.20
CA LEU A 216 -2.55 -4.73 0.68
C LEU A 216 -1.56 -3.58 0.38
N PRO A 217 -1.93 -2.60 -0.46
CA PRO A 217 -1.04 -1.48 -0.79
C PRO A 217 -0.75 -0.57 0.43
N LEU A 218 0.48 -0.05 0.53
CA LEU A 218 0.90 0.87 1.58
C LEU A 218 0.23 2.25 1.47
N PHE A 219 -0.02 2.74 0.26
CA PHE A 219 -0.73 4.01 0.03
C PHE A 219 -2.26 3.89 0.15
N ALA A 220 -2.79 2.66 0.19
CA ALA A 220 -4.22 2.46 0.31
C ALA A 220 -4.73 2.83 1.70
N GLY A 221 -5.80 3.62 1.73
CA GLY A 221 -6.45 4.07 2.97
C GLY A 221 -5.63 5.06 3.82
N VAL A 222 -4.58 5.64 3.25
CA VAL A 222 -3.76 6.67 3.90
C VAL A 222 -4.45 8.03 3.78
N ILE A 223 -4.62 8.71 4.92
CA ILE A 223 -5.22 10.05 4.99
C ILE A 223 -4.24 11.08 4.43
N GLY A 224 -4.66 11.82 3.41
CA GLY A 224 -3.86 12.85 2.76
C GLY A 224 -4.04 14.26 3.35
N PRO A 225 -2.99 15.11 3.34
CA PRO A 225 -3.11 16.51 3.77
C PRO A 225 -4.12 17.34 2.96
N ALA A 226 -4.35 17.01 1.69
CA ALA A 226 -5.33 17.71 0.85
C ALA A 226 -6.76 17.41 1.30
N GLU A 227 -7.06 16.17 1.67
CA GLU A 227 -8.36 15.73 2.17
C GLU A 227 -8.68 16.37 3.52
N LEU A 228 -7.69 16.42 4.42
CA LEU A 228 -7.83 17.10 5.71
C LEU A 228 -8.12 18.59 5.57
N ARG A 229 -7.48 19.28 4.60
CA ARG A 229 -7.77 20.70 4.31
C ARG A 229 -9.14 20.90 3.68
N ALA A 230 -9.58 19.96 2.85
CA ALA A 230 -10.92 19.97 2.25
C ALA A 230 -12.02 19.61 3.25
N GLY A 231 -11.68 18.94 4.35
CA GLY A 231 -12.65 18.41 5.31
C GLY A 231 -13.40 17.17 4.80
N GLU A 232 -12.89 16.52 3.75
CA GLU A 232 -13.55 15.40 3.08
C GLU A 232 -12.55 14.28 2.78
N ILE A 233 -12.81 13.10 3.32
CA ILE A 233 -12.08 11.86 3.00
C ILE A 233 -13.06 10.89 2.35
N ASN A 234 -12.84 10.57 1.08
CA ASN A 234 -13.80 9.86 0.23
C ASN A 234 -13.42 8.40 -0.04
N HIS A 235 -12.70 7.77 0.91
CA HIS A 235 -12.27 6.39 0.83
C HIS A 235 -12.28 5.71 2.20
N ALA A 236 -12.15 4.38 2.21
CA ALA A 236 -11.97 3.57 3.41
C ALA A 236 -10.59 3.84 4.02
N LEU A 237 -10.51 3.89 5.34
CA LEU A 237 -9.24 4.13 6.03
C LEU A 237 -8.47 2.83 6.24
N ALA A 238 -7.15 2.90 6.24
CA ALA A 238 -6.30 1.80 6.67
C ALA A 238 -6.22 1.78 8.21
N ILE A 239 -6.53 0.65 8.84
CA ILE A 239 -6.37 0.48 10.29
C ILE A 239 -5.53 -0.76 10.63
N SER A 240 -4.60 -0.60 11.56
CA SER A 240 -3.86 -1.72 12.17
C SER A 240 -4.36 -1.99 13.58
N VAL A 241 -4.34 -3.25 14.01
CA VAL A 241 -4.86 -3.69 15.32
C VAL A 241 -3.82 -4.49 16.12
N PRO A 242 -3.86 -4.48 17.46
CA PRO A 242 -2.93 -5.26 18.28
C PRO A 242 -2.85 -6.75 17.99
N GLY A 243 -4.00 -7.41 17.99
CA GLY A 243 -4.16 -8.85 17.85
C GLY A 243 -4.72 -9.22 16.50
N LEU A 244 -4.09 -8.80 15.38
CA LEU A 244 -4.51 -9.24 14.04
C LEU A 244 -4.60 -10.77 13.97
N ALA A 245 -5.69 -11.32 13.45
CA ALA A 245 -5.89 -12.77 13.45
C ALA A 245 -4.76 -13.51 12.72
N ARG A 246 -4.16 -14.50 13.40
CA ARG A 246 -3.12 -15.33 12.80
C ARG A 246 -3.75 -16.42 11.94
N GLY A 247 -3.08 -16.75 10.84
CA GLY A 247 -3.40 -17.90 10.00
C GLY A 247 -4.73 -17.85 9.24
N VAL A 248 -5.49 -16.76 9.39
CA VAL A 248 -6.73 -16.51 8.66
C VAL A 248 -6.83 -15.04 8.23
N TYR A 249 -7.40 -14.84 7.05
CA TYR A 249 -7.68 -13.53 6.49
C TYR A 249 -8.98 -13.56 5.67
N VAL A 250 -9.43 -12.38 5.25
CA VAL A 250 -10.54 -12.23 4.31
C VAL A 250 -10.13 -11.27 3.20
N GLN A 251 -10.71 -11.39 2.01
CA GLN A 251 -10.50 -10.38 0.97
C GLN A 251 -11.03 -9.01 1.44
N PRO A 252 -10.32 -7.90 1.15
CA PRO A 252 -9.28 -7.77 0.12
C PRO A 252 -7.85 -8.14 0.54
N ALA A 253 -7.59 -8.58 1.77
CA ALA A 253 -6.25 -9.09 2.09
C ALA A 253 -5.94 -10.37 1.29
N SER A 254 -4.67 -10.56 0.98
CA SER A 254 -4.18 -11.72 0.22
C SER A 254 -3.33 -12.68 1.06
N VAL A 255 -2.84 -12.20 2.21
CA VAL A 255 -2.04 -12.93 3.21
C VAL A 255 -2.32 -12.33 4.61
N THR A 256 -1.77 -12.94 5.66
CA THR A 256 -1.72 -12.37 7.01
C THR A 256 -0.42 -12.70 7.73
N ASP A 257 0.14 -11.73 8.46
CA ASP A 257 1.24 -11.94 9.42
C ASP A 257 0.75 -11.83 10.87
N GLY A 258 -0.55 -12.03 11.09
CA GLY A 258 -1.22 -11.84 12.36
C GLY A 258 -0.61 -12.64 13.52
N VAL A 259 -0.77 -12.10 14.72
CA VAL A 259 -0.23 -12.63 15.98
C VAL A 259 -1.27 -12.75 17.09
N GLY A 260 -2.55 -12.51 16.78
CA GLY A 260 -3.66 -12.70 17.70
C GLY A 260 -4.26 -14.10 17.62
N SER A 261 -5.34 -14.32 18.36
CA SER A 261 -6.21 -15.49 18.20
C SER A 261 -6.68 -15.62 16.73
N PRO A 262 -6.83 -16.84 16.17
CA PRO A 262 -7.46 -17.03 14.87
C PRO A 262 -8.92 -16.54 14.82
N ASP A 263 -9.59 -16.45 15.97
CA ASP A 263 -10.96 -15.90 16.10
C ASP A 263 -10.98 -14.36 16.24
N SER A 264 -9.80 -13.73 16.23
CA SER A 264 -9.68 -12.28 16.25
C SER A 264 -10.09 -11.65 14.91
N LEU A 265 -9.99 -10.33 14.81
CA LEU A 265 -10.27 -9.59 13.59
C LEU A 265 -9.24 -9.94 12.49
N PRO A 266 -9.66 -10.51 11.34
CA PRO A 266 -8.74 -10.92 10.28
C PRO A 266 -8.26 -9.74 9.44
N ALA A 267 -7.07 -9.89 8.82
CA ALA A 267 -6.62 -8.99 7.77
C ALA A 267 -7.68 -8.92 6.65
N GLY A 268 -7.90 -7.73 6.11
CA GLY A 268 -8.92 -7.42 5.11
C GLY A 268 -10.33 -7.23 5.68
N ALA A 269 -10.59 -7.56 6.95
CA ALA A 269 -11.88 -7.26 7.56
C ALA A 269 -12.18 -5.76 7.53
N ARG A 270 -13.46 -5.42 7.43
CA ARG A 270 -13.89 -4.02 7.39
C ARG A 270 -14.71 -3.67 8.62
N ILE A 271 -14.31 -2.62 9.32
CA ILE A 271 -14.98 -2.13 10.52
C ILE A 271 -15.66 -0.79 10.23
N ARG A 272 -16.82 -0.57 10.82
CA ARG A 272 -17.65 0.63 10.66
C ARG A 272 -17.89 1.29 12.00
N LEU A 273 -17.75 2.62 12.07
CA LEU A 273 -18.03 3.37 13.29
C LEU A 273 -19.53 3.32 13.61
N LYS A 274 -19.88 2.93 14.84
CA LYS A 274 -21.27 2.90 15.28
C LYS A 274 -21.81 4.32 15.44
N SER A 275 -23.06 4.54 15.05
CA SER A 275 -23.73 5.82 15.30
C SER A 275 -23.79 6.19 16.80
N ALA A 276 -23.80 5.19 17.69
CA ALA A 276 -23.81 5.39 19.14
C ALA A 276 -22.47 5.90 19.70
N ALA A 277 -21.34 5.65 19.01
CA ALA A 277 -20.02 6.10 19.44
C ALA A 277 -19.94 7.63 19.52
N LEU A 278 -20.66 8.35 18.67
CA LEU A 278 -20.66 9.81 18.69
C LEU A 278 -21.28 10.39 19.98
N LYS A 279 -21.96 9.58 20.80
CA LYS A 279 -22.49 10.00 22.10
C LYS A 279 -21.40 10.16 23.17
N SER A 280 -20.28 9.43 23.04
CA SER A 280 -19.12 9.53 23.93
C SER A 280 -18.08 10.54 23.45
N ARG A 281 -18.29 11.17 22.28
CA ARG A 281 -17.42 12.22 21.74
C ARG A 281 -17.26 13.34 22.79
N PRO A 282 -16.01 13.68 23.17
CA PRO A 282 -15.75 14.80 24.08
C PRO A 282 -16.42 16.08 23.58
N LYS A 283 -17.10 16.80 24.48
CA LYS A 283 -17.68 18.10 24.16
C LYS A 283 -16.57 19.16 24.14
N GLY A 284 -16.40 19.86 23.02
CA GLY A 284 -15.37 20.88 22.83
C GLY A 284 -15.18 21.23 21.36
N ASP A 285 -14.14 22.02 21.06
CA ASP A 285 -13.75 22.38 19.70
C ASP A 285 -13.24 21.14 18.98
N SER A 286 -14.11 20.51 18.19
CA SER A 286 -13.68 19.45 17.29
C SER A 286 -13.09 20.04 16.02
N ARG A 287 -11.96 19.47 15.60
CA ARG A 287 -11.24 19.91 14.40
C ARG A 287 -11.94 19.39 13.15
N ALA A 288 -11.80 20.11 12.05
CA ALA A 288 -12.31 19.67 10.75
C ALA A 288 -11.74 18.30 10.33
N SER A 289 -10.49 18.02 10.71
CA SER A 289 -9.82 16.73 10.53
C SER A 289 -10.55 15.59 11.24
N GLU A 290 -10.92 15.77 12.50
CA GLU A 290 -11.68 14.77 13.28
C GLU A 290 -13.01 14.46 12.60
N GLU A 291 -13.76 15.50 12.22
CA GLU A 291 -15.06 15.33 11.55
C GLU A 291 -14.93 14.59 10.21
N ALA A 292 -13.94 14.97 9.39
CA ALA A 292 -13.66 14.29 8.12
C ALA A 292 -13.37 12.80 8.32
N ILE A 293 -12.57 12.45 9.34
CA ILE A 293 -12.24 11.06 9.66
C ILE A 293 -13.48 10.30 10.18
N LEU A 294 -14.28 10.90 11.08
CA LEU A 294 -15.50 10.28 11.60
C LEU A 294 -16.52 10.01 10.49
N VAL A 295 -16.68 10.93 9.55
CA VAL A 295 -17.53 10.75 8.37
C VAL A 295 -17.02 9.59 7.51
N ALA A 296 -15.72 9.52 7.23
CA ALA A 296 -15.13 8.43 6.47
C ALA A 296 -15.30 7.07 7.17
N LEU A 297 -15.06 7.00 8.49
CA LEU A 297 -15.23 5.78 9.28
C LEU A 297 -16.69 5.29 9.37
N ARG A 298 -17.66 6.17 9.23
CA ARG A 298 -19.09 5.78 9.13
C ARG A 298 -19.44 5.33 7.72
N ARG A 299 -19.04 6.11 6.71
CA ARG A 299 -19.44 5.93 5.32
C ARG A 299 -18.69 4.79 4.63
N TYR A 300 -17.37 4.80 4.72
CA TYR A 300 -16.48 3.83 4.09
C TYR A 300 -15.85 2.87 5.10
N GLY A 301 -15.84 3.20 6.39
CA GLY A 301 -15.19 2.37 7.41
C GLY A 301 -13.68 2.32 7.30
N ALA A 302 -13.09 1.41 8.06
CA ALA A 302 -11.67 1.11 8.00
C ALA A 302 -11.44 -0.37 7.63
N ILE A 303 -10.48 -0.61 6.74
CA ILE A 303 -10.02 -1.95 6.37
C ILE A 303 -8.83 -2.30 7.24
N VAL A 304 -8.85 -3.50 7.80
CA VAL A 304 -7.81 -4.02 8.70
C VAL A 304 -6.64 -4.49 7.87
N VAL A 305 -5.47 -3.91 8.08
CA VAL A 305 -4.36 -4.01 7.11
C VAL A 305 -3.04 -4.49 7.68
N ASP A 306 -2.84 -4.39 8.99
CA ASP A 306 -1.60 -4.76 9.64
C ASP A 306 -1.83 -4.89 11.15
N ARG A 307 -0.76 -5.21 11.88
CA ARG A 307 -0.71 -5.21 13.33
C ARG A 307 0.07 -4.02 13.87
N ALA A 308 -0.33 -3.52 15.04
CA ALA A 308 0.31 -2.38 15.69
C ALA A 308 0.22 -2.50 17.21
N SER A 309 1.03 -1.75 17.98
CA SER A 309 0.94 -1.83 19.46
C SER A 309 -0.36 -1.28 20.04
N VAL A 310 -1.06 -0.42 19.28
CA VAL A 310 -2.38 0.13 19.58
C VAL A 310 -3.18 0.20 18.27
N PRO A 311 -4.51 0.26 18.30
CA PRO A 311 -5.30 0.51 17.11
C PRO A 311 -4.85 1.82 16.43
N THR A 312 -4.43 1.75 15.16
CA THR A 312 -3.76 2.87 14.48
C THR A 312 -4.31 3.06 13.07
N LEU A 313 -4.80 4.26 12.77
CA LEU A 313 -5.03 4.76 11.42
C LEU A 313 -3.76 5.38 10.84
N TYR A 314 -3.67 5.50 9.52
CA TYR A 314 -2.50 6.04 8.84
C TYR A 314 -2.80 7.35 8.11
N ALA A 315 -1.97 8.35 8.34
CA ALA A 315 -1.87 9.55 7.52
C ALA A 315 -0.51 9.59 6.82
N ALA A 316 -0.41 10.35 5.73
CA ALA A 316 0.83 10.46 4.99
C ALA A 316 1.98 10.96 5.89
N ALA A 317 3.16 10.37 5.75
CA ALA A 317 4.32 10.79 6.51
C ALA A 317 4.60 12.29 6.32
N GLY A 318 4.86 13.00 7.42
CA GLY A 318 5.09 14.45 7.37
C GLY A 318 3.82 15.29 7.27
N THR A 319 2.63 14.71 7.50
CA THR A 319 1.39 15.48 7.65
C THR A 319 1.56 16.52 8.77
N PRO A 320 1.36 17.82 8.49
CA PRO A 320 1.53 18.89 9.48
C PRO A 320 0.64 18.74 10.73
N ALA A 321 1.18 19.01 11.92
CA ALA A 321 0.49 18.82 13.20
C ALA A 321 -0.72 19.77 13.40
N ASP A 322 -0.70 20.93 12.73
CA ASP A 322 -1.81 21.88 12.66
C ASP A 322 -2.97 21.37 11.79
N LEU A 323 -2.74 20.39 10.91
CA LEU A 323 -3.81 19.68 10.18
C LEU A 323 -4.29 18.44 10.92
N LEU A 324 -3.42 17.70 11.60
CA LEU A 324 -3.78 16.45 12.27
C LEU A 324 -2.91 16.18 13.50
N GLN A 325 -3.54 15.89 14.63
CA GLN A 325 -2.82 15.46 15.83
C GLN A 325 -2.93 13.93 15.98
N GLU A 326 -1.84 13.28 16.40
CA GLU A 326 -1.82 11.80 16.50
C GLU A 326 -2.85 11.23 17.48
N ASN A 327 -3.20 12.02 18.49
CA ASN A 327 -4.06 11.62 19.60
C ASN A 327 -5.50 12.18 19.48
N GLU A 328 -5.86 12.72 18.32
CA GLU A 328 -7.15 13.36 18.06
C GLU A 328 -8.34 12.39 18.23
N LEU A 329 -8.13 11.11 17.91
CA LEU A 329 -9.12 10.05 18.04
C LEU A 329 -8.92 9.14 19.25
N LYS A 330 -8.06 9.52 20.21
CA LYS A 330 -7.74 8.67 21.38
C LYS A 330 -8.95 8.31 22.25
N TRP A 331 -10.05 9.03 22.09
CA TRP A 331 -11.30 8.83 22.80
C TRP A 331 -12.15 7.70 22.21
N LEU A 332 -11.90 7.29 20.97
CA LEU A 332 -12.51 6.12 20.34
C LEU A 332 -11.79 4.85 20.76
N ASP A 333 -12.55 3.78 21.00
CA ASP A 333 -12.04 2.43 21.22
C ASP A 333 -12.51 1.48 20.09
N LEU A 334 -11.87 0.31 19.91
CA LEU A 334 -12.36 -0.68 18.94
C LEU A 334 -13.81 -1.11 19.21
N SER A 335 -14.28 -1.06 20.46
CA SER A 335 -15.67 -1.35 20.82
C SER A 335 -16.69 -0.33 20.28
N ASP A 336 -16.25 0.87 19.86
CA ASP A 336 -17.08 1.86 19.17
C ASP A 336 -17.36 1.48 17.71
N PHE A 337 -16.73 0.43 17.22
CA PHE A 337 -16.92 -0.10 15.88
C PHE A 337 -17.75 -1.38 15.88
N GLU A 338 -18.25 -1.72 14.71
CA GLU A 338 -18.78 -3.03 14.39
C GLU A 338 -18.07 -3.59 13.15
N VAL A 339 -17.92 -4.92 13.10
CA VAL A 339 -17.37 -5.63 11.96
C VAL A 339 -18.49 -5.78 10.93
N VAL A 340 -18.25 -5.31 9.71
CA VAL A 340 -19.13 -5.57 8.58
C VAL A 340 -19.03 -7.04 8.20
N ARG A 341 -20.14 -7.63 7.74
CA ARG A 341 -20.22 -9.04 7.36
C ARG A 341 -19.01 -9.44 6.51
N LEU A 342 -18.32 -10.46 7.00
CA LEU A 342 -17.11 -10.96 6.36
C LEU A 342 -17.47 -11.76 5.10
N PRO A 343 -16.64 -11.71 4.05
CA PRO A 343 -16.68 -12.72 3.01
C PRO A 343 -16.11 -14.04 3.55
N GLU A 344 -15.75 -14.96 2.66
CA GLU A 344 -15.12 -16.21 3.03
C GLU A 344 -13.82 -16.00 3.82
N LEU A 345 -13.67 -16.76 4.91
CA LEU A 345 -12.44 -16.86 5.68
C LEU A 345 -11.45 -17.77 4.94
N LEU A 346 -10.29 -17.22 4.63
CA LEU A 346 -9.21 -17.87 3.90
C LEU A 346 -8.06 -18.21 4.85
N LYS A 347 -7.29 -19.25 4.55
CA LYS A 347 -6.16 -19.74 5.36
C LYS A 347 -4.82 -19.28 4.80
N ASP A 348 -3.90 -18.93 5.69
CA ASP A 348 -2.50 -18.63 5.38
C ASP A 348 -1.57 -19.34 6.39
N PRO A 349 -0.75 -20.31 5.97
CA PRO A 349 -0.61 -20.84 4.62
C PRO A 349 -1.89 -21.55 4.11
N PRO A 350 -2.08 -21.64 2.77
CA PRO A 350 -3.13 -22.45 2.15
C PRO A 350 -3.10 -23.91 2.62
N PRO A 351 -4.24 -24.61 2.79
CA PRO A 351 -4.25 -25.98 3.32
C PRO A 351 -3.49 -26.99 2.45
N ASN A 352 -3.43 -26.78 1.14
CA ASN A 352 -2.66 -27.58 0.19
C ASN A 352 -1.15 -27.29 0.22
N GLN A 353 -0.72 -26.34 1.05
CA GLN A 353 0.68 -25.97 1.28
C GLN A 353 1.11 -26.23 2.73
N VAL A 354 0.38 -27.08 3.46
CA VAL A 354 0.69 -27.47 4.83
C VAL A 354 0.89 -28.99 4.87
N SER A 355 2.03 -29.43 5.43
CA SER A 355 2.28 -30.86 5.64
C SER A 355 1.33 -31.42 6.71
N GLU A 356 1.22 -32.75 6.82
CA GLU A 356 0.45 -33.36 7.92
C GLU A 356 0.96 -32.96 9.31
N GLU A 357 2.21 -32.50 9.40
CA GLU A 357 2.85 -32.00 10.62
C GLU A 357 2.62 -30.50 10.87
N GLY A 358 1.85 -29.83 10.01
CA GLY A 358 1.52 -28.40 10.16
C GLY A 358 2.60 -27.44 9.64
N LEU A 359 3.61 -27.92 8.92
CA LEU A 359 4.68 -27.09 8.36
C LEU A 359 4.32 -26.61 6.97
N ALA A 360 4.60 -25.33 6.67
CA ALA A 360 4.45 -24.81 5.32
C ALA A 360 5.37 -25.59 4.36
N THR A 361 4.80 -26.27 3.38
CA THR A 361 5.55 -26.99 2.35
C THR A 361 6.07 -25.97 1.34
N THR A 362 7.39 -25.88 1.16
CA THR A 362 7.97 -25.02 0.14
C THR A 362 7.55 -25.48 -1.26
N VAL A 363 6.95 -24.58 -2.05
CA VAL A 363 6.76 -24.81 -3.49
C VAL A 363 8.15 -24.76 -4.12
N SER A 364 8.77 -25.93 -4.30
CA SER A 364 9.94 -26.03 -5.17
C SER A 364 9.45 -25.87 -6.61
N ALA A 365 9.74 -24.74 -7.24
CA ALA A 365 9.57 -24.61 -8.68
C ALA A 365 10.37 -25.72 -9.38
N PRO A 366 9.83 -26.40 -10.41
CA PRO A 366 10.54 -27.48 -11.07
C PRO A 366 11.78 -26.89 -11.75
N VAL A 367 12.95 -27.26 -11.26
CA VAL A 367 14.20 -27.08 -11.99
C VAL A 367 14.08 -27.96 -13.23
N GLY A 368 13.86 -27.34 -14.39
CA GLY A 368 13.90 -28.01 -15.68
C GLY A 368 15.29 -28.60 -15.90
N GLY A 369 15.45 -29.87 -15.53
CA GLY A 369 16.62 -30.67 -15.86
C GLY A 369 16.60 -30.96 -17.36
N GLY A 370 17.28 -30.11 -18.14
CA GLY A 370 17.68 -30.43 -19.49
C GLY A 370 18.62 -31.64 -19.46
N GLY A 371 18.07 -32.83 -19.72
CA GLY A 371 18.86 -34.02 -20.03
C GLY A 371 19.49 -33.84 -21.40
N GLY A 372 20.79 -33.54 -21.43
CA GLY A 372 21.62 -33.71 -22.61
C GLY A 372 21.88 -35.21 -22.84
N GLY A 373 21.50 -35.68 -24.02
CA GLY A 373 21.96 -36.91 -24.64
C GLY A 373 22.50 -36.59 -26.03
#